data_AF-A0A0B5HXE1-F1
#
_entry.id   AF-A0A0B5HXE1-F1
#
_cell.length_a   1.000
_cell.length_b   1.000
_cell.length_c   1.000
_cell.angle_alpha   90.00
_cell.angle_beta   90.00
_cell.angle_gamma   90.00
#
_symmetry.space_group_name_H-M   'P 1'
#
loop_
_entity.id
_entity.type
_entity.pdbx_description
1 polymer ?
#
loop_
_entity_poly.entity_id
_entity_poly.type
_entity_poly.pdbx_seq_one_letter_code
_entity_poly.pdbx_strand_id
1 'polypeptide(L)'
;MTGTLVQRIEREIKKCKREYPESWAMKYFGNFMCHLPEGLYRKGKFYDSDFKQWGEKHSKLMKSQTIGQVHHVIDNIISKKGIDLENMIRLQITWREKKDNTALSELYDIATPIYIKLREMGYNHYPDLTA
;
A
#
# COMPACT_ATOMS: atom_id res chain seq x y z
N MET A 1 -22.09 -15.00 5.50
CA MET A 1 -22.27 -13.56 5.76
C MET A 1 -21.10 -12.77 5.16
N THR A 2 -21.30 -12.15 4.01
CA THR A 2 -20.32 -11.27 3.35
C THR A 2 -20.29 -9.92 4.06
N GLY A 3 -19.43 -9.79 5.08
CA GLY A 3 -19.17 -8.48 5.69
C GLY A 3 -18.61 -7.49 4.67
N THR A 4 -18.74 -6.19 4.98
CA THR A 4 -18.22 -5.11 4.14
C THR A 4 -16.72 -5.27 3.89
N LEU A 5 -16.19 -4.68 2.83
CA LEU A 5 -14.77 -4.77 2.52
C LEU A 5 -13.89 -4.28 3.68
N VAL A 6 -14.31 -3.21 4.37
CA VAL A 6 -13.65 -2.72 5.58
C VAL A 6 -13.60 -3.79 6.67
N GLN A 7 -14.73 -4.46 6.95
CA GLN A 7 -14.78 -5.55 7.92
C GLN A 7 -13.94 -6.77 7.52
N ARG A 8 -13.70 -6.98 6.21
CA ARG A 8 -12.78 -8.02 5.73
C ARG A 8 -11.33 -7.60 5.98
N ILE A 9 -10.96 -6.38 5.64
CA ILE A 9 -9.61 -5.83 5.88
C ILE A 9 -9.29 -5.82 7.38
N GLU A 10 -10.22 -5.39 8.23
CA GLU A 10 -10.05 -5.44 9.69
C GLU A 10 -9.81 -6.86 10.20
N ARG A 11 -10.53 -7.86 9.64
CA ARG A 11 -10.31 -9.27 9.95
C ARG A 11 -8.96 -9.77 9.48
N GLU A 12 -8.53 -9.39 8.29
CA GLU A 12 -7.20 -9.70 7.76
C GLU A 12 -6.09 -9.11 8.66
N ILE A 13 -6.21 -7.84 9.03
CA ILE A 13 -5.28 -7.16 9.94
C ILE A 13 -5.27 -7.85 11.30
N LYS A 14 -6.45 -8.19 11.85
CA LYS A 14 -6.55 -8.89 13.15
C LYS A 14 -5.92 -10.27 13.09
N LYS A 15 -6.11 -11.03 12.00
CA LYS A 15 -5.45 -12.32 11.77
C LYS A 15 -3.93 -12.13 11.71
N CYS A 16 -3.45 -11.17 10.92
CA CYS A 16 -2.02 -10.90 10.79
C CYS A 16 -1.39 -10.46 12.12
N LYS A 17 -2.08 -9.62 12.91
CA LYS A 17 -1.67 -9.23 14.28
C LYS A 17 -1.53 -10.43 15.22
N ARG A 18 -2.41 -11.43 15.09
CA ARG A 18 -2.33 -12.66 15.90
C ARG A 18 -1.18 -13.56 15.49
N GLU A 19 -0.93 -13.69 14.18
CA GLU A 19 0.12 -14.56 13.65
C GLU A 19 1.52 -13.93 13.80
N TYR A 20 1.62 -12.60 13.76
CA TYR A 20 2.89 -11.86 13.73
C TYR A 20 2.87 -10.63 14.65
N PRO A 21 2.68 -10.75 15.98
CA PRO A 21 2.44 -9.61 16.86
C PRO A 21 3.48 -8.47 16.74
N GLU A 22 4.74 -8.80 16.56
CA GLU A 22 5.85 -7.82 16.47
C GLU A 22 6.15 -7.34 15.05
N SER A 23 5.61 -7.99 14.01
CA SER A 23 5.93 -7.69 12.61
C SER A 23 4.71 -7.67 11.68
N TRP A 24 3.50 -7.68 12.24
CA TRP A 24 2.25 -7.79 11.51
C TRP A 24 2.12 -6.72 10.43
N ALA A 25 2.52 -5.49 10.74
CA ALA A 25 2.36 -4.38 9.82
C ALA A 25 3.30 -4.55 8.61
N MET A 26 4.52 -5.03 8.85
CA MET A 26 5.44 -5.43 7.79
C MET A 26 4.93 -6.65 7.00
N LYS A 27 4.34 -7.64 7.66
CA LYS A 27 3.79 -8.83 6.99
C LYS A 27 2.57 -8.51 6.15
N TYR A 28 1.69 -7.66 6.66
CA TYR A 28 0.44 -7.27 6.02
C TYR A 28 0.67 -6.23 4.94
N PHE A 29 1.25 -5.08 5.28
CA PHE A 29 1.45 -3.99 4.33
C PHE A 29 2.74 -4.10 3.54
N GLY A 30 3.73 -4.90 3.95
CA GLY A 30 4.98 -5.05 3.19
C GLY A 30 4.73 -5.59 1.78
N ASN A 31 3.83 -6.57 1.63
CA ASN A 31 3.42 -7.04 0.31
C ASN A 31 2.69 -5.92 -0.47
N PHE A 32 1.76 -5.21 0.17
CA PHE A 32 1.08 -4.10 -0.48
C PHE A 32 2.07 -3.03 -0.97
N MET A 33 2.99 -2.58 -0.11
CA MET A 33 3.96 -1.55 -0.44
C MET A 33 5.04 -2.00 -1.41
N CYS A 34 5.43 -3.27 -1.45
CA CYS A 34 6.42 -3.79 -2.40
C CYS A 34 5.83 -4.10 -3.78
N HIS A 35 4.52 -4.33 -3.88
CA HIS A 35 3.85 -4.63 -5.16
C HIS A 35 3.08 -3.43 -5.74
N LEU A 36 3.14 -2.25 -5.10
CA LEU A 36 2.84 -1.00 -5.79
C LEU A 36 4.02 -0.63 -6.71
N PRO A 37 3.76 -0.03 -7.88
CA PRO A 37 4.82 0.42 -8.77
C PRO A 37 5.76 1.37 -8.03
N GLU A 38 7.04 1.00 -7.94
CA GLU A 38 8.09 1.75 -7.23
C GLU A 38 7.82 1.99 -5.73
N GLY A 39 6.87 1.24 -5.18
CA GLY A 39 6.29 1.38 -3.85
C GLY A 39 5.33 2.57 -3.70
N LEU A 40 4.71 2.68 -2.53
CA LEU A 40 3.73 3.74 -2.22
C LEU A 40 4.33 5.17 -2.34
N TYR A 41 5.65 5.31 -2.34
CA TYR A 41 6.35 6.59 -2.19
C TYR A 41 7.37 6.88 -3.30
N ARG A 42 7.32 6.13 -4.42
CA ARG A 42 8.13 6.37 -5.62
C ARG A 42 9.64 6.34 -5.36
N LYS A 43 10.26 5.16 -5.51
CA LYS A 43 11.73 5.07 -5.65
C LYS A 43 12.16 5.65 -7.01
N GLY A 44 12.26 6.98 -7.12
CA GLY A 44 12.92 7.64 -8.25
C GLY A 44 11.98 8.40 -9.19
N LYS A 45 12.55 9.40 -9.84
CA LYS A 45 11.89 10.42 -10.68
C LYS A 45 11.38 9.85 -12.00
N PHE A 46 10.17 9.29 -12.08
CA PHE A 46 9.52 9.04 -13.37
C PHE A 46 8.01 9.26 -13.29
N TYR A 47 7.59 10.49 -13.55
CA TYR A 47 6.19 10.80 -13.89
C TYR A 47 5.85 10.44 -15.33
N ASP A 48 6.88 10.29 -16.17
CA ASP A 48 6.77 9.85 -17.54
C ASP A 48 7.36 8.46 -17.67
N SER A 49 6.49 7.46 -17.63
CA SER A 49 6.72 6.35 -18.52
C SER A 49 5.39 5.67 -18.84
N ASP A 50 5.09 5.56 -20.12
CA ASP A 50 4.12 4.62 -20.70
C ASP A 50 4.49 3.15 -20.43
N PHE A 51 5.39 2.89 -19.47
CA PHE A 51 5.92 1.59 -19.13
C PHE A 51 4.86 0.77 -18.40
N LYS A 52 4.58 -0.40 -18.96
CA LYS A 52 3.83 -1.47 -18.32
C LYS A 52 4.81 -2.58 -17.97
N GLN A 53 5.43 -2.52 -16.79
CA GLN A 53 6.14 -3.68 -16.22
C GLN A 53 5.38 -4.18 -15.00
N TRP A 54 4.38 -5.03 -15.26
CA TRP A 54 3.61 -5.69 -14.22
C TRP A 54 3.97 -7.16 -14.17
N GLY A 55 4.61 -7.59 -13.08
CA GLY A 55 4.82 -9.01 -12.80
C GLY A 55 3.51 -9.76 -12.50
N GLU A 56 3.57 -11.08 -12.48
CA GLU A 56 2.40 -11.97 -12.26
C GLU A 56 1.64 -11.65 -10.96
N LYS A 57 2.36 -11.21 -9.93
CA LYS A 57 1.84 -10.90 -8.58
C LYS A 57 1.00 -9.60 -8.49
N HIS A 58 0.86 -8.84 -9.57
CA HIS A 58 0.05 -7.61 -9.57
C HIS A 58 -1.43 -7.88 -9.89
N SER A 59 -2.30 -7.02 -9.38
CA SER A 59 -3.74 -7.11 -9.63
C SER A 59 -4.09 -6.93 -11.12
N LYS A 60 -5.21 -7.53 -11.56
CA LYS A 60 -5.70 -7.37 -12.94
C LYS A 60 -5.92 -5.91 -13.32
N LEU A 61 -6.43 -5.10 -12.39
CA LEU A 61 -6.67 -3.68 -12.62
C LEU A 61 -5.36 -2.92 -12.85
N MET A 62 -4.34 -3.15 -12.01
CA MET A 62 -3.01 -2.56 -12.23
C MET A 62 -2.43 -2.96 -13.58
N LYS A 63 -2.55 -4.23 -13.97
CA LYS A 63 -2.07 -4.73 -15.26
C LYS A 63 -2.70 -4.03 -16.47
N SER A 64 -3.89 -3.45 -16.31
CA SER A 64 -4.59 -2.69 -17.36
C SER A 64 -4.11 -1.25 -17.48
N GLN A 65 -3.43 -0.72 -16.47
CA GLN A 65 -3.00 0.67 -16.34
C GLN A 65 -1.49 0.83 -16.62
N THR A 66 -1.05 2.05 -16.96
CA THR A 66 0.37 2.42 -16.89
C THR A 66 0.78 2.67 -15.44
N ILE A 67 2.09 2.69 -15.16
CA ILE A 67 2.61 3.05 -13.83
C ILE A 67 2.11 4.45 -13.42
N GLY A 68 2.20 5.42 -14.33
CA GLY A 68 1.71 6.79 -14.10
C GLY A 68 0.22 6.84 -13.77
N GLN A 69 -0.62 6.03 -14.42
CA GLN A 69 -2.06 5.96 -14.11
C GLN A 69 -2.33 5.43 -12.70
N VAL A 70 -1.61 4.40 -12.25
CA VAL A 70 -1.74 3.88 -10.88
C VAL A 70 -1.28 4.93 -9.87
N HIS A 71 -0.19 5.63 -10.15
CA HIS A 71 0.31 6.71 -9.30
C HIS A 71 -0.66 7.89 -9.22
N HIS A 72 -1.30 8.28 -10.32
CA HIS A 72 -2.32 9.32 -10.29
C HIS A 72 -3.52 8.90 -9.42
N VAL A 73 -3.91 7.63 -9.45
CA VAL A 73 -4.95 7.12 -8.55
C VAL A 73 -4.53 7.25 -7.09
N ILE A 74 -3.29 6.91 -6.74
CA ILE A 74 -2.77 7.02 -5.37
C ILE A 74 -2.75 8.49 -4.91
N ASP A 75 -2.25 9.41 -5.75
CA ASP A 75 -2.19 10.85 -5.41
C ASP A 75 -3.58 11.43 -5.17
N ASN A 76 -4.55 11.03 -5.99
CA ASN A 76 -5.94 11.42 -5.80
C ASN A 76 -6.49 10.93 -4.46
N ILE A 77 -6.08 9.75 -4.00
CA ILE A 77 -6.49 9.21 -2.70
C ILE A 77 -5.82 9.99 -1.55
N ILE A 78 -4.52 10.25 -1.65
CA ILE A 78 -3.74 11.03 -0.67
C ILE A 78 -4.36 12.42 -0.50
N SER A 79 -4.56 13.13 -1.61
CA SER A 79 -5.15 14.47 -1.63
C SER A 79 -6.56 14.49 -1.05
N LYS A 80 -7.46 13.58 -1.49
CA LYS A 80 -8.84 13.52 -0.98
C LYS A 80 -8.96 13.19 0.51
N LYS A 81 -7.96 12.50 1.06
CA LYS A 81 -7.93 12.14 2.49
C LYS A 81 -7.21 13.17 3.36
N GLY A 82 -6.69 14.26 2.76
CA GLY A 82 -5.91 15.26 3.49
C GLY A 82 -4.63 14.68 4.08
N ILE A 83 -4.06 13.65 3.44
CA ILE A 83 -2.83 13.02 3.92
C ILE A 83 -1.65 13.90 3.50
N ASP A 84 -0.80 14.24 4.47
CA ASP A 84 0.42 15.01 4.23
C ASP A 84 1.50 14.15 3.56
N LEU A 85 1.73 14.41 2.28
CA LEU A 85 2.74 13.72 1.48
C LEU A 85 4.17 14.00 1.98
N GLU A 86 4.46 15.21 2.47
CA GLU A 86 5.78 15.54 2.99
C GLU A 86 6.08 14.75 4.26
N ASN A 87 5.09 14.64 5.15
CA ASN A 87 5.21 13.80 6.34
C ASN A 87 5.42 12.31 5.98
N MET A 88 4.68 11.78 5.01
CA MET A 88 4.88 10.40 4.52
C MET A 88 6.31 10.17 4.01
N ILE A 89 6.83 11.09 3.20
CA ILE A 89 8.20 11.04 2.68
C ILE A 89 9.21 11.08 3.82
N ARG A 90 9.03 12.00 4.79
CA ARG A 90 9.90 12.13 5.97
C ARG A 90 9.94 10.84 6.79
N LEU A 91 8.79 10.22 7.05
CA LEU A 91 8.70 8.96 7.78
C LEU A 91 9.40 7.83 7.03
N GLN A 92 9.25 7.78 5.71
CA GLN A 92 9.95 6.80 4.89
C GLN A 92 11.47 6.95 4.93
N ILE A 93 11.98 8.18 4.78
CA ILE A 93 13.41 8.48 4.88
C ILE A 93 13.94 8.07 6.26
N THR A 94 13.23 8.48 7.32
CA THR A 94 13.57 8.15 8.71
C THR A 94 13.69 6.64 8.92
N TRP A 95 12.70 5.87 8.46
CA TRP A 95 12.76 4.42 8.52
C TRP A 95 13.95 3.84 7.71
N ARG A 96 14.16 4.29 6.46
CA ARG A 96 15.17 3.69 5.58
C ARG A 96 16.59 3.97 6.06
N GLU A 97 16.87 5.21 6.43
CA GLU A 97 18.21 5.69 6.77
C GLU A 97 18.56 5.41 8.23
N LYS A 98 17.60 5.59 9.14
CA LYS A 98 17.83 5.43 10.59
C LYS A 98 17.37 4.08 11.14
N LYS A 99 16.73 3.23 10.32
CA LYS A 99 16.15 1.94 10.73
C LYS A 99 15.15 2.08 11.88
N ASP A 100 14.44 3.21 11.93
CA ASP A 100 13.45 3.50 12.97
C ASP A 100 12.13 2.77 12.70
N ASN A 101 11.80 1.81 13.55
CA ASN A 101 10.57 1.03 13.46
C ASN A 101 9.32 1.82 13.90
N THR A 102 9.46 2.89 14.66
CA THR A 102 8.35 3.80 15.03
C THR A 102 7.89 4.56 13.81
N ALA A 103 8.83 5.13 13.05
CA ALA A 103 8.54 5.80 11.78
C ALA A 103 7.86 4.85 10.78
N LEU A 104 8.30 3.58 10.75
CA LEU A 104 7.64 2.55 9.94
C LEU A 104 6.20 2.26 10.40
N SER A 105 5.95 2.21 11.72
CA SER A 105 4.61 2.00 12.27
C SER A 105 3.66 3.13 11.87
N GLU A 106 4.07 4.38 12.06
CA GLU A 106 3.29 5.56 11.67
C GLU A 106 3.02 5.57 10.16
N LEU A 107 4.00 5.16 9.37
CA LEU A 107 3.88 5.02 7.93
C LEU A 107 2.78 4.00 7.54
N TYR A 108 2.65 2.90 8.28
CA TYR A 108 1.58 1.92 8.07
C TYR A 108 0.20 2.48 8.43
N ASP A 109 0.10 3.29 9.48
CA ASP A 109 -1.16 3.93 9.86
C ASP A 109 -1.65 4.89 8.76
N ILE A 110 -0.74 5.64 8.13
CA ILE A 110 -1.05 6.50 6.99
C ILE A 110 -1.37 5.68 5.72
N ALA A 111 -0.67 4.57 5.50
CA ALA A 111 -0.88 3.72 4.33
C ALA A 111 -2.21 2.93 4.39
N THR A 112 -2.71 2.64 5.59
CA THR A 112 -3.95 1.86 5.81
C THR A 112 -5.17 2.42 5.06
N PRO A 113 -5.54 3.71 5.20
CA PRO A 113 -6.69 4.25 4.49
C PRO A 113 -6.48 4.31 2.96
N ILE A 114 -5.23 4.44 2.49
CA ILE A 114 -4.91 4.39 1.05
C ILE A 114 -5.14 2.96 0.53
N TYR A 115 -4.63 1.97 1.24
CA TYR A 115 -4.82 0.56 0.93
C TYR A 115 -6.29 0.17 0.85
N ILE A 116 -7.10 0.55 1.85
CA ILE A 116 -8.54 0.29 1.86
C ILE A 116 -9.18 0.86 0.59
N LYS A 117 -8.83 2.09 0.23
CA LYS A 117 -9.41 2.73 -0.95
C LYS A 117 -9.01 2.04 -2.26
N LEU A 118 -7.76 1.60 -2.36
CA LEU A 118 -7.31 0.81 -3.51
C LEU A 118 -8.04 -0.54 -3.57
N ARG A 119 -8.23 -1.24 -2.45
CA ARG A 119 -9.04 -2.48 -2.42
C ARG A 119 -10.49 -2.21 -2.88
N GLU A 120 -11.11 -1.11 -2.46
CA GLU A 120 -12.46 -0.72 -2.91
C GLU A 120 -12.53 -0.48 -4.42
N MET A 121 -11.45 0.00 -5.02
CA MET A 121 -11.35 0.24 -6.46
C MET A 121 -11.03 -1.04 -7.26
N GLY A 122 -10.76 -2.17 -6.61
CA GLY A 122 -10.45 -3.45 -7.28
C GLY A 122 -8.96 -3.75 -7.43
N TYR A 123 -8.09 -3.00 -6.75
CA TYR A 123 -6.67 -3.35 -6.64
C TYR A 123 -6.52 -4.47 -5.61
N ASN A 124 -6.15 -5.67 -6.04
CA ASN A 124 -6.03 -6.84 -5.15
C ASN A 124 -4.71 -6.85 -4.37
N HIS A 125 -4.77 -7.40 -3.15
CA HIS A 125 -3.61 -7.81 -2.35
C HIS A 125 -3.08 -9.16 -2.85
N TYR A 126 -1.76 -9.34 -2.95
CA TYR A 126 -1.17 -10.63 -3.32
C TYR A 126 -0.18 -11.13 -2.25
N PRO A 127 -0.27 -12.40 -1.82
CA PRO A 127 -1.43 -13.29 -2.00
C PRO A 127 -2.62 -12.79 -1.16
N ASP A 128 -3.85 -13.06 -1.61
CA ASP A 128 -5.01 -12.86 -0.74
C ASP A 128 -4.93 -13.86 0.42
N LEU A 129 -4.75 -13.38 1.65
CA LEU A 129 -4.52 -14.22 2.84
C LEU A 129 -5.79 -14.95 3.33
N THR A 130 -6.87 -14.87 2.55
CA THR A 130 -8.23 -15.32 2.90
C THR A 130 -8.81 -16.37 1.96
N ALA A 131 -7.96 -17.16 1.29
CA ALA A 131 -8.41 -18.42 0.67
C ALA A 131 -9.34 -19.23 1.59
#